data_AF-A0A937QZ45-F1
#
_entry.id   AF-A0A937QZ45-F1
#
_cell.length_a   1.000
_cell.length_b   1.000
_cell.length_c   1.000
_cell.angle_alpha   90.00
_cell.angle_beta   90.00
_cell.angle_gamma   90.00
#
_symmetry.space_group_name_H-M   'P 1'
#
loop_
_entity.id
_entity.type
_entity.pdbx_description
1 polymer ?
#
loop_
_entity_poly.entity_id
_entity_poly.type
_entity_poly.pdbx_seq_one_letter_code
_entity_poly.pdbx_strand_id
1 'polypeptide(L)'
;MSGHQTGKECDKFDDLAESLKVHPSKSQILIEVRPEECTLEKALVILEDLNIHQVQYKVLTKGNPSCILLFLSNEDMRGAVFKLTEAGFTRVKGVNAQPKHRRKRN
;
A
#
# COMPACT_ATOMS: atom_id res chain seq x y z
N MET A 1 30.11 -4.52 29.47
CA MET A 1 28.89 -5.18 28.95
C MET A 1 28.30 -4.25 27.90
N SER A 2 28.61 -4.50 26.63
CA SER A 2 28.16 -3.67 25.52
C SER A 2 26.69 -3.99 25.26
N GLY A 3 25.81 -3.08 25.68
CA GLY A 3 24.40 -3.13 25.29
C GLY A 3 24.32 -2.91 23.79
N HIS A 4 24.00 -3.97 23.05
CA HIS A 4 23.56 -3.86 21.66
C HIS A 4 22.26 -3.06 21.64
N GLN A 5 22.36 -1.74 21.44
CA GLN A 5 21.27 -0.98 20.85
C GLN A 5 21.20 -1.43 19.40
N THR A 6 20.43 -2.48 19.12
CA THR A 6 19.84 -2.66 17.79
C THR A 6 18.93 -1.47 17.59
N GLY A 7 19.49 -0.38 17.04
CA GLY A 7 18.71 0.69 16.48
C GLY A 7 17.73 0.04 15.53
N LYS A 8 16.45 0.09 15.88
CA LYS A 8 15.40 -0.13 14.90
C LYS A 8 15.62 0.97 13.88
N GLU A 9 16.26 0.66 12.76
CA GLU A 9 16.08 1.47 11.56
C GLU A 9 14.59 1.38 11.29
N CYS A 10 13.82 2.33 11.85
CA CYS A 10 12.46 2.60 11.42
C CYS A 10 12.62 2.96 9.95
N ASP A 11 12.34 1.97 9.11
CA ASP A 11 12.39 2.15 7.68
C ASP A 11 11.29 3.15 7.32
N LYS A 12 11.58 4.09 6.41
CA LYS A 12 10.61 5.12 6.03
C LYS A 12 9.28 4.53 5.57
N PHE A 13 9.30 3.32 5.02
CA PHE A 13 8.07 2.60 4.69
C PHE A 13 7.23 2.28 5.93
N ASP A 14 7.84 1.82 7.01
CA ASP A 14 7.16 1.42 8.24
C ASP A 14 6.52 2.63 8.93
N ASP A 15 7.25 3.75 9.02
CA ASP A 15 6.71 5.02 9.54
C ASP A 15 5.52 5.53 8.71
N LEU A 16 5.59 5.39 7.38
CA LEU A 16 4.47 5.72 6.49
C LEU A 16 3.31 4.75 6.72
N ALA A 17 3.57 3.46 6.82
CA ALA A 17 2.54 2.44 7.03
C ALA A 17 1.78 2.65 8.35
N GLU A 18 2.48 3.05 9.42
CA GLU A 18 1.89 3.37 10.72
C GLU A 18 1.12 4.69 10.73
N SER A 19 1.57 5.68 9.94
CA SER A 19 0.91 7.00 9.86
C SER A 19 -0.28 7.06 8.90
N LEU A 20 -0.53 6.00 8.12
CA LEU A 20 -1.66 5.94 7.20
C LEU A 20 -3.00 6.03 7.94
N LYS A 21 -3.75 7.08 7.65
CA LYS A 21 -5.14 7.21 8.07
C LYS A 21 -6.05 6.52 7.08
N VAL A 22 -7.00 5.74 7.60
CA VAL A 22 -8.02 5.06 6.82
C VAL A 22 -8.86 6.08 6.05
N HIS A 23 -8.99 5.88 4.73
CA HIS A 23 -9.86 6.71 3.89
C HIS A 23 -11.35 6.34 4.07
N PRO A 24 -12.28 7.31 4.12
CA PRO A 24 -13.69 7.06 4.42
C PRO A 24 -14.45 6.29 3.34
N SER A 25 -13.94 6.23 2.11
CA SER A 25 -14.66 5.66 0.96
C SER A 25 -13.80 4.84 -0.01
N LYS A 26 -12.49 4.74 0.22
CA LYS A 26 -11.55 4.10 -0.70
C LYS A 26 -10.64 3.18 0.07
N SER A 27 -10.31 2.04 -0.52
CA SER A 27 -9.26 1.20 0.01
C SER A 27 -7.91 1.76 -0.44
N GLN A 28 -6.88 1.52 0.35
CA GLN A 28 -5.56 2.08 0.14
C GLN A 28 -4.51 0.97 0.15
N ILE A 29 -3.58 0.99 -0.79
CA ILE A 29 -2.42 0.11 -0.80
C ILE A 29 -1.17 0.99 -0.82
N LEU A 30 -0.32 0.86 0.18
CA LEU A 30 1.02 1.42 0.16
C LEU A 30 1.99 0.38 -0.38
N ILE A 31 2.76 0.77 -1.39
CA ILE A 31 3.83 -0.05 -1.96
C ILE A 31 5.16 0.69 -1.95
N GLU A 32 6.23 -0.06 -1.73
CA GLU A 32 7.57 0.36 -2.09
C GLU A 32 7.85 -0.03 -3.55
N VAL A 33 8.39 0.90 -4.34
CA VAL A 33 8.79 0.66 -5.72
C VAL A 33 10.27 0.97 -5.93
N ARG A 34 10.91 0.14 -6.76
CA ARG A 34 12.30 0.28 -7.19
C ARG A 34 12.35 0.31 -8.72
N PRO A 35 13.09 1.23 -9.33
CA PRO A 35 13.10 1.39 -10.78
C PRO A 35 13.61 0.16 -11.54
N GLU A 36 14.42 -0.69 -10.89
CA GLU A 36 15.07 -1.85 -11.54
C GLU A 36 14.24 -3.14 -11.44
N GLU A 37 13.25 -3.22 -10.55
CA GLU A 37 12.59 -4.50 -10.23
C GLU A 37 11.06 -4.40 -10.17
N CYS A 38 10.56 -3.51 -9.33
CA CYS A 38 9.14 -3.39 -8.99
C CYS A 38 8.71 -1.95 -9.16
N THR A 39 8.29 -1.59 -10.38
CA THR A 39 7.91 -0.22 -10.74
C THR A 39 6.43 0.07 -10.45
N LEU A 40 6.06 1.35 -10.42
CA LEU A 40 4.65 1.76 -10.35
C LEU A 40 3.85 1.20 -11.53
N GLU A 41 4.40 1.27 -12.75
CA GLU A 41 3.74 0.78 -13.96
C GLU A 41 3.42 -0.71 -13.86
N LYS A 42 4.36 -1.51 -13.37
CA LYS A 42 4.13 -2.94 -13.12
C LYS A 42 3.00 -3.16 -12.11
N ALA A 43 2.95 -2.38 -11.03
CA ALA A 43 1.88 -2.46 -10.04
C ALA A 43 0.52 -2.12 -10.65
N LEU A 44 0.44 -1.09 -11.49
CA LEU A 44 -0.80 -0.69 -12.15
C LEU A 44 -1.31 -1.74 -13.12
N VAL A 45 -0.43 -2.37 -13.91
CA VAL A 45 -0.80 -3.49 -14.81
C VAL A 45 -1.36 -4.67 -14.02
N ILE A 46 -0.75 -5.03 -12.89
CA ILE A 46 -1.25 -6.13 -12.03
C ILE A 46 -2.65 -5.82 -11.48
N LEU A 47 -2.92 -4.56 -11.12
CA LEU A 47 -4.23 -4.15 -10.64
C LEU A 47 -5.25 -4.13 -11.79
N GLU A 48 -4.85 -3.72 -12.98
CA GLU A 48 -5.68 -3.79 -14.17
C GLU A 48 -6.10 -5.22 -14.53
N ASP A 49 -5.18 -6.20 -14.44
CA ASP A 49 -5.47 -7.63 -14.63
C ASP A 49 -6.50 -8.17 -13.62
N LEU A 50 -6.63 -7.51 -12.46
CA LEU A 50 -7.66 -7.78 -11.46
C LEU A 50 -8.97 -7.02 -11.69
N ASN A 51 -9.13 -6.39 -12.86
CA ASN A 51 -10.23 -5.51 -13.22
C ASN A 51 -10.34 -4.25 -12.34
N ILE A 52 -9.24 -3.81 -11.74
CA ILE A 52 -9.17 -2.61 -10.90
C ILE A 52 -8.60 -1.44 -11.72
N HIS A 53 -9.48 -0.77 -12.46
CA HIS A 53 -9.06 0.23 -13.46
C HIS A 53 -9.00 1.67 -12.92
N GLN A 54 -9.73 1.99 -11.84
CA GLN A 54 -9.85 3.37 -11.33
C GLN A 54 -8.87 3.68 -10.19
N VAL A 55 -7.62 3.25 -10.34
CA VAL A 55 -6.57 3.45 -9.34
C VAL A 55 -6.07 4.90 -9.41
N GLN A 56 -6.25 5.64 -8.32
CA GLN A 56 -5.54 6.91 -8.13
C GLN A 56 -4.27 6.63 -7.33
N TYR A 57 -3.19 7.36 -7.57
CA TYR A 57 -1.97 7.18 -6.79
C TYR A 57 -1.36 8.50 -6.35
N LYS A 58 -0.62 8.45 -5.25
CA LYS A 58 0.16 9.55 -4.71
C LYS A 58 1.55 9.05 -4.33
N VAL A 59 2.58 9.70 -4.85
CA VAL A 59 3.96 9.44 -4.42
C VAL A 59 4.19 10.12 -3.07
N LEU A 60 4.42 9.33 -2.03
CA LEU A 60 4.67 9.83 -0.67
C LEU A 60 6.15 10.14 -0.45
N THR A 61 7.03 9.36 -1.05
CA THR A 61 8.48 9.59 -0.99
C THR A 61 9.09 9.31 -2.35
N LYS A 62 9.89 10.26 -2.84
CA LYS A 62 10.70 10.11 -4.05
C LYS A 62 12.09 9.65 -3.66
N GLY A 63 12.63 8.68 -4.38
CA GLY A 63 13.97 8.12 -4.14
C GLY A 63 14.14 6.71 -4.72
N ASN A 64 15.22 6.05 -4.34
CA ASN A 64 15.40 4.62 -4.58
C ASN A 64 15.66 3.92 -3.23
N PRO A 65 14.66 3.30 -2.61
CA PRO A 65 13.30 3.08 -3.11
C PRO A 65 12.36 4.31 -3.00
N SER A 66 11.26 4.29 -3.76
CA SER A 66 10.15 5.26 -3.67
C SER A 66 8.93 4.61 -3.00
N CYS A 67 8.16 5.39 -2.24
CA CYS A 67 6.93 4.93 -1.60
C CYS A 67 5.70 5.55 -2.28
N ILE A 68 4.75 4.70 -2.69
CA ILE A 68 3.56 5.12 -3.43
C ILE A 68 2.31 4.59 -2.74
N LEU A 69 1.35 5.50 -2.52
CA LEU A 69 0.04 5.19 -2.00
C LEU A 69 -0.97 5.13 -3.13
N LEU A 70 -1.54 3.96 -3.34
CA LEU A 70 -2.62 3.68 -4.27
C LEU A 70 -3.96 3.80 -3.55
N PHE A 71 -4.94 4.38 -4.21
CA PHE A 71 -6.31 4.49 -3.77
C PHE A 71 -7.19 3.75 -4.77
N LEU A 72 -7.86 2.72 -4.29
CA LEU A 72 -8.72 1.85 -5.08
C LEU A 72 -10.18 2.13 -4.74
N SER A 73 -11.08 1.79 -5.65
CA SER A 73 -12.49 1.67 -5.29
C SER A 73 -12.60 0.54 -4.26
N ASN A 74 -13.73 0.37 -3.59
CA ASN A 74 -13.89 -0.62 -2.51
C ASN A 74 -13.89 -2.07 -3.06
N GLU A 75 -12.77 -2.48 -3.64
CA GLU A 75 -12.48 -3.66 -4.45
C GLU A 75 -11.73 -4.70 -3.61
N ASP A 76 -11.48 -5.88 -4.18
CA ASP A 76 -10.82 -7.00 -3.48
C ASP A 76 -9.36 -6.68 -3.14
N MET A 77 -9.19 -6.00 -2.00
CA MET A 77 -7.91 -5.65 -1.40
C MET A 77 -7.03 -6.87 -1.14
N ARG A 78 -7.63 -8.02 -0.79
CA ARG A 78 -6.87 -9.22 -0.48
C ARG A 78 -6.26 -9.77 -1.77
N GLY A 79 -7.03 -9.85 -2.85
CA GLY A 79 -6.55 -10.24 -4.16
C GLY A 79 -5.44 -9.32 -4.69
N ALA A 80 -5.64 -8.00 -4.57
CA ALA A 80 -4.67 -7.00 -4.98
C ALA A 80 -3.32 -7.13 -4.23
N VAL A 81 -3.36 -7.18 -2.90
CA VAL A 81 -2.15 -7.36 -2.08
C VAL A 81 -1.45 -8.68 -2.41
N PHE A 82 -2.22 -9.77 -2.54
CA PHE A 82 -1.66 -11.08 -2.86
C PHE A 82 -0.93 -11.08 -4.22
N LYS A 83 -1.55 -10.54 -5.27
CA LYS A 83 -0.93 -10.48 -6.60
C LYS A 83 0.29 -9.58 -6.67
N LEU A 84 0.28 -8.46 -5.95
CA LEU A 84 1.46 -7.61 -5.82
C LEU A 84 2.60 -8.37 -5.15
N THR A 85 2.32 -9.09 -4.06
CA THR A 85 3.34 -9.92 -3.41
C THR A 85 3.85 -11.05 -4.32
N GLU A 86 2.98 -11.75 -5.05
CA GLU A 86 3.38 -12.76 -6.05
C GLU A 86 4.29 -12.19 -7.14
N ALA A 87 4.08 -10.93 -7.53
CA ALA A 87 4.87 -10.25 -8.56
C ALA A 87 6.23 -9.73 -8.07
N GLY A 88 6.57 -9.97 -6.80
CA GLY A 88 7.86 -9.61 -6.19
C GLY A 88 7.83 -8.34 -5.34
N PHE A 89 6.68 -7.70 -5.14
CA PHE A 89 6.60 -6.55 -4.23
C PHE A 89 6.70 -7.03 -2.78
N THR A 90 7.82 -6.75 -2.13
CA THR A 90 8.14 -7.22 -0.78
C THR A 90 7.53 -6.34 0.32
N ARG A 91 7.41 -5.03 0.07
CA ARG A 91 6.78 -4.09 1.00
C ARG A 91 5.44 -3.60 0.46
N VAL A 92 4.38 -4.26 0.92
CA VAL A 92 2.99 -3.98 0.56
C VAL A 92 2.15 -3.88 1.82
N LYS A 93 1.40 -2.80 1.99
CA LYS A 93 0.47 -2.61 3.10
C LYS A 93 -0.91 -2.25 2.58
N GLY A 94 -1.89 -3.11 2.83
CA GLY A 94 -3.29 -2.85 2.55
C GLY A 94 -4.03 -2.23 3.73
N VAL A 95 -4.87 -1.23 3.45
CA VAL A 95 -5.77 -0.58 4.41
C VAL A 95 -7.16 -0.52 3.76
N ASN A 96 -8.12 -1.25 4.33
CA ASN A 96 -9.51 -1.21 3.85
C ASN A 96 -10.14 0.15 4.16
N ALA A 97 -11.06 0.59 3.31
CA ALA A 97 -11.91 1.74 3.62
C ALA A 97 -12.61 1.55 4.97
N GLN A 98 -12.92 2.66 5.66
CA GLN A 98 -13.76 2.57 6.86
C GLN A 98 -15.09 1.90 6.46
N PRO A 99 -15.49 0.81 7.13
CA PRO A 99 -16.82 0.27 6.91
C PRO A 99 -17.79 1.38 7.29
N LYS A 100 -18.55 1.89 6.31
CA LYS A 100 -19.69 2.76 6.60
C LYS A 100 -20.47 2.03 7.67
N HIS A 101 -20.50 2.55 8.89
CA HIS A 101 -21.40 2.07 9.91
C HIS A 101 -22.76 1.98 9.22
N ARG A 102 -23.27 0.75 9.03
CA ARG A 102 -24.69 0.52 8.84
C ARG A 102 -25.32 1.28 9.99
N ARG A 103 -25.84 2.48 9.72
CA ARG A 103 -26.68 3.19 10.68
C ARG A 103 -27.74 2.16 11.04
N LYS A 104 -27.69 1.62 12.26
CA LYS A 104 -28.84 0.96 12.84
C LYS A 104 -29.93 2.02 12.76
N ARG A 105 -30.85 1.86 11.80
CA ARG A 105 -32.13 2.53 11.83
C ARG A 105 -32.80 1.98 13.09
N ASN A 106 -32.89 2.83 14.11
CA ASN A 106 -33.83 2.65 15.20
C ASN A 106 -35.10 3.41 14.80
#